data_AF-A0A2M8A539-F1
#
_entry.id   AF-A0A2M8A539-F1
#
_cell.length_a   1.000
_cell.length_b   1.000
_cell.length_c   1.000
_cell.angle_alpha   90.00
_cell.angle_beta   90.00
_cell.angle_gamma   90.00
#
_symmetry.space_group_name_H-M   'P 1'
#
loop_
_entity.id
_entity.type
_entity.pdbx_description
1 polymer ?
#
loop_
_entity_poly.entity_id
_entity_poly.type
_entity_poly.pdbx_seq_one_letter_code
_entity_poly.pdbx_strand_id
1 'polypeptide(L)'
;SRRVDYPVIGGFLQQEWAHFGIIYFGIIFDLLIVPLLLFKKTRRFAFGISIFFHLFNSIVFQVGIFPYLSLAFTLFFFEPETIARIFLKKKTVYTENEIVIPQNSKLIRTVFIVYFLIQIGLPLRHWAIPGDVLLTEEGHRMSWRMMLRTKKGAIQYKVLNKKTGALYFINPSDSLTVKQANALATKPDFIWQFAQRIKKNLQEKGEDVSVFAIGSVSTNNKPYVTLINPDADLASEKWQFFWHNSWLILPNRAD
;
A
#
# COMPACT_ATOMS: atom_id res chain seq x y z
N SER A 1 19.62 13.21 0.11
CA SER A 1 18.97 11.91 0.40
C SER A 1 19.55 11.37 1.70
N ARG A 2 18.76 10.81 2.63
CA ARG A 2 19.25 10.18 3.89
C ARG A 2 20.19 8.97 3.68
N ARG A 3 20.42 8.56 2.43
CA ARG A 3 21.23 7.39 2.06
C ARG A 3 22.70 7.74 1.79
N VAL A 4 23.05 9.03 1.74
CA VAL A 4 24.44 9.51 1.59
C VAL A 4 25.27 9.09 2.81
N ASP A 5 24.63 9.04 3.99
CA ASP A 5 25.29 8.77 5.27
C ASP A 5 25.56 7.28 5.51
N TYR A 6 25.36 6.41 4.50
CA TYR A 6 25.70 4.99 4.62
C TYR A 6 27.21 4.80 4.59
N PRO A 7 27.82 4.23 5.66
CA PRO A 7 29.25 4.28 5.87
C PRO A 7 30.09 3.55 4.80
N VAL A 8 29.48 2.63 4.05
CA VAL A 8 30.20 1.80 3.06
C VAL A 8 29.70 2.03 1.64
N ILE A 9 28.39 2.18 1.44
CA ILE A 9 27.78 2.24 0.11
C ILE A 9 27.22 3.62 -0.25
N GLY A 10 27.24 4.58 0.68
CA GLY A 10 26.60 5.89 0.50
C GLY A 10 27.14 6.66 -0.71
N GLY A 11 28.47 6.71 -0.86
CA GLY A 11 29.15 7.36 -1.98
C GLY A 11 28.96 6.64 -3.32
N PHE A 12 28.97 5.31 -3.32
CA PHE A 12 28.67 4.49 -4.50
C PHE A 12 27.25 4.73 -4.99
N LEU A 13 26.28 4.76 -4.07
CA LEU A 13 24.87 5.00 -4.36
C LEU A 13 24.55 6.43 -4.81
N GLN A 14 25.50 7.36 -4.82
CA GLN A 14 25.28 8.70 -5.41
C GLN A 14 25.64 8.74 -6.90
N GLN A 15 26.34 7.73 -7.42
CA GLN A 15 26.78 7.71 -8.80
C GLN A 15 25.62 7.36 -9.74
N GLU A 16 25.45 8.12 -10.83
CA GLU A 16 24.34 7.89 -11.77
C GLU A 16 24.37 6.49 -12.39
N TRP A 17 25.55 6.00 -12.75
CA TRP A 17 25.72 4.64 -13.30
C TRP A 17 25.32 3.55 -12.29
N ALA A 18 25.49 3.79 -10.99
CA ALA A 18 25.06 2.85 -9.96
C ALA A 18 23.52 2.78 -9.92
N HIS A 19 22.81 3.90 -10.11
CA HIS A 19 21.36 3.90 -10.24
C HIS A 19 20.89 3.06 -11.43
N PHE A 20 21.48 3.26 -12.62
CA PHE A 20 21.15 2.46 -13.79
C PHE A 20 21.45 0.98 -13.57
N GLY A 21 22.61 0.64 -12.98
CA GLY A 21 22.97 -0.73 -12.65
C GLY A 21 21.96 -1.41 -11.74
N ILE A 22 21.51 -0.71 -10.68
CA ILE A 22 20.49 -1.23 -9.75
C ILE A 22 19.15 -1.45 -10.46
N ILE A 23 18.73 -0.52 -11.32
CA ILE A 23 17.47 -0.63 -12.09
C ILE A 23 17.51 -1.85 -13.01
N TYR A 24 18.53 -1.96 -13.85
CA TYR A 24 18.63 -3.08 -14.80
C TYR A 24 18.82 -4.42 -14.10
N PHE A 25 19.63 -4.47 -13.04
CA PHE A 25 19.77 -5.67 -12.22
C PHE A 25 18.43 -6.11 -11.62
N GLY A 26 17.66 -5.17 -11.05
CA GLY A 26 16.34 -5.48 -10.50
C GLY A 26 15.37 -6.03 -11.54
N ILE A 27 15.30 -5.40 -12.72
CA ILE A 27 14.44 -5.86 -13.83
C ILE A 27 14.83 -7.29 -14.27
N ILE A 28 16.12 -7.52 -14.50
CA ILE A 28 16.62 -8.83 -14.94
C ILE A 28 16.40 -9.89 -13.87
N PHE A 29 16.66 -9.55 -12.61
CA PHE A 29 16.43 -10.43 -11.47
C PHE A 29 14.95 -10.84 -11.40
N ASP A 30 14.03 -9.88 -11.37
CA ASP A 30 12.59 -10.15 -11.23
C ASP A 30 12.06 -10.99 -12.40
N LEU A 31 12.58 -10.77 -13.61
CA LEU A 31 12.20 -11.55 -14.79
C LEU A 31 12.71 -13.00 -14.75
N LEU A 32 13.95 -13.21 -14.30
CA LEU A 32 14.64 -14.50 -14.45
C LEU A 32 14.63 -15.36 -13.19
N ILE A 33 14.41 -14.79 -12.00
CA ILE A 33 14.65 -15.53 -10.75
C ILE A 33 13.73 -16.75 -10.60
N VAL A 34 12.46 -16.64 -10.98
CA VAL A 34 11.50 -17.75 -10.89
C VAL A 34 11.89 -18.90 -11.85
N PRO A 35 12.09 -18.67 -13.16
CA PRO A 35 12.63 -19.71 -14.06
C PRO A 35 13.92 -20.37 -13.53
N LEU A 36 14.85 -19.57 -13.00
CA LEU A 36 16.13 -20.07 -12.50
C LEU A 36 15.98 -20.90 -11.20
N LEU A 37 15.00 -20.60 -10.34
CA LEU A 37 14.67 -21.39 -9.17
C LEU A 37 13.95 -22.70 -9.53
N LEU A 38 13.09 -22.68 -10.56
CA LEU A 38 12.39 -23.87 -11.05
C LEU A 38 13.37 -24.88 -11.67
N PHE A 39 14.32 -24.40 -12.47
CA PHE A 39 15.31 -25.27 -13.11
C PHE A 39 16.35 -25.81 -12.11
N LYS A 40 16.34 -27.14 -11.89
CA LYS A 40 17.11 -27.82 -10.83
C LYS A 40 18.61 -27.47 -10.83
N LYS A 41 19.23 -27.29 -12.00
CA LYS A 41 20.68 -27.02 -12.13
C LYS A 41 21.06 -25.60 -11.67
N THR A 42 20.19 -24.61 -11.89
CA THR A 42 20.45 -23.21 -11.54
C THR A 42 19.95 -22.83 -10.15
N ARG A 43 19.08 -23.65 -9.54
CA ARG A 43 18.39 -23.34 -8.29
C ARG A 43 19.27 -22.85 -7.14
N ARG A 44 20.39 -23.53 -6.87
CA ARG A 44 21.28 -23.13 -5.76
C ARG A 44 21.94 -21.78 -6.01
N PHE A 45 22.33 -21.52 -7.25
CA PHE A 45 22.89 -20.24 -7.67
C PHE A 45 21.84 -19.12 -7.59
N ALA A 46 20.63 -19.36 -8.12
CA ALA A 46 19.50 -18.45 -8.01
C ALA A 46 19.15 -18.13 -6.56
N PHE A 47 19.12 -19.12 -5.68
CA PHE A 47 18.89 -18.92 -4.25
C PHE A 47 19.95 -18.00 -3.61
N GLY A 48 21.23 -18.19 -3.96
CA GLY A 48 22.32 -17.29 -3.52
C GLY A 48 22.11 -15.85 -3.99
N ILE A 49 21.74 -15.65 -5.26
CA ILE A 49 21.41 -14.31 -5.80
C ILE A 49 20.17 -13.74 -5.10
N SER A 50 19.14 -14.54 -4.83
CA SER A 50 17.95 -14.10 -4.08
C SER A 50 18.33 -13.57 -2.70
N ILE A 51 19.19 -14.27 -1.96
CA ILE A 51 19.69 -13.80 -0.66
C ILE A 51 20.33 -12.41 -0.82
N PHE A 52 21.26 -12.26 -1.76
CA PHE A 52 21.90 -10.98 -2.01
C PHE A 52 20.89 -9.88 -2.36
N PHE A 53 20.01 -10.11 -3.33
CA PHE A 53 19.02 -9.14 -3.80
C PHE A 53 18.05 -8.71 -2.68
N HIS A 54 17.52 -9.67 -1.92
CA HIS A 54 16.58 -9.37 -0.84
C HIS A 54 17.28 -8.68 0.34
N LEU A 55 18.50 -9.07 0.71
CA LEU A 55 19.25 -8.34 1.74
C LEU A 55 19.61 -6.92 1.29
N PHE A 56 20.01 -6.75 0.02
CA PHE A 56 20.23 -5.43 -0.57
C PHE A 56 18.96 -4.58 -0.47
N ASN A 57 17.80 -5.12 -0.85
CA ASN A 57 16.52 -4.40 -0.75
C ASN A 57 16.15 -4.07 0.70
N SER A 58 16.44 -4.96 1.65
CA SER A 58 16.21 -4.71 3.07
C SER A 58 17.08 -3.57 3.60
N ILE A 59 18.37 -3.57 3.28
CA ILE A 59 19.35 -2.59 3.77
C ILE A 59 19.17 -1.24 3.07
N VAL A 60 19.07 -1.23 1.74
CA VAL A 60 19.11 -0.01 0.92
C VAL A 60 17.73 0.62 0.75
N PHE A 61 16.73 -0.21 0.44
CA PHE A 61 15.37 0.29 0.17
C PHE A 61 14.43 0.18 1.35
N GLN A 62 14.79 -0.57 2.40
CA GLN A 62 14.03 -0.73 3.63
C GLN A 62 12.56 -1.08 3.36
N VAL A 63 12.32 -2.02 2.43
CA VAL A 63 10.99 -2.45 1.99
C VAL A 63 10.25 -3.29 3.06
N GLY A 64 10.58 -3.12 4.34
CA GLY A 64 9.94 -3.78 5.47
C GLY A 64 10.14 -5.30 5.48
N ILE A 65 9.05 -6.04 5.71
CA ILE A 65 9.06 -7.50 5.87
C ILE A 65 9.24 -8.28 4.56
N PHE A 66 8.99 -7.64 3.40
CA PHE A 66 8.89 -8.32 2.11
C PHE A 66 10.16 -9.10 1.72
N PRO A 67 11.38 -8.58 1.89
CA PRO A 67 12.58 -9.34 1.54
C PRO A 67 12.70 -10.66 2.32
N TYR A 68 12.36 -10.65 3.61
CA TYR A 68 12.44 -11.83 4.46
C TYR A 68 11.35 -12.85 4.13
N LEU A 69 10.13 -12.38 3.85
CA LEU A 69 9.03 -13.24 3.42
C LEU A 69 9.35 -13.91 2.08
N SER A 70 9.90 -13.15 1.12
CA SER A 70 10.29 -13.70 -0.17
C SER A 70 11.36 -14.78 -0.02
N LEU A 71 12.39 -14.54 0.81
CA LEU A 71 13.39 -15.55 1.14
C LEU A 71 12.79 -16.79 1.80
N ALA A 72 11.85 -16.63 2.74
CA ALA A 72 11.15 -17.77 3.33
C ALA A 72 10.39 -18.58 2.26
N PHE A 73 9.77 -17.92 1.29
CA PHE A 73 9.05 -18.59 0.21
C PHE A 73 9.97 -19.25 -0.82
N THR A 74 11.21 -18.80 -0.99
CA THR A 74 12.17 -19.50 -1.86
C THR A 74 12.44 -20.95 -1.41
N LEU A 75 12.21 -21.27 -0.13
CA LEU A 75 12.33 -22.65 0.38
C LEU A 75 11.34 -23.62 -0.29
N PHE A 76 10.18 -23.15 -0.76
CA PHE A 76 9.21 -23.98 -1.47
C PHE A 76 9.70 -24.45 -2.84
N PHE A 77 10.78 -23.89 -3.38
CA PHE A 77 11.40 -24.37 -4.61
C PHE A 77 12.35 -25.55 -4.37
N PHE A 78 12.64 -25.89 -3.12
CA PHE A 78 13.48 -27.03 -2.77
C PHE A 78 12.65 -28.27 -2.45
N GLU A 79 13.22 -29.43 -2.74
CA GLU A 79 12.58 -30.71 -2.45
C GLU A 79 12.43 -30.91 -0.93
N PRO A 80 11.29 -31.41 -0.43
CA PRO A 80 11.04 -31.60 1.01
C PRO A 80 12.13 -32.40 1.72
N GLU A 81 12.74 -33.38 1.04
CA GLU A 81 13.83 -34.21 1.55
C GLU A 81 15.07 -33.38 1.85
N THR A 82 15.37 -32.39 0.99
CA THR A 82 16.51 -31.49 1.18
C THR A 82 16.29 -30.61 2.41
N ILE A 83 15.08 -30.05 2.54
CA ILE A 83 14.71 -29.22 3.69
C ILE A 83 14.70 -30.05 4.98
N ALA A 84 14.14 -31.26 4.95
CA ALA A 84 14.08 -32.14 6.11
C ALA A 84 15.48 -32.55 6.59
N ARG A 85 16.39 -32.90 5.66
CA ARG A 85 17.76 -33.27 5.99
C ARG A 85 18.54 -32.14 6.67
N ILE A 86 18.26 -30.89 6.30
CA ILE A 86 18.97 -29.72 6.85
C ILE A 86 18.33 -29.26 8.16
N PHE A 87 17.01 -29.06 8.17
CA PHE A 87 16.29 -28.37 9.25
C PHE A 87 15.40 -29.28 10.12
N LEU A 88 14.89 -30.40 9.59
CA LEU A 88 13.92 -31.27 10.27
C LEU A 88 14.43 -32.72 10.39
N LYS A 89 15.68 -32.90 10.84
CA LYS A 89 16.42 -34.18 10.83
C LYS A 89 15.69 -35.36 11.48
N LYS A 90 14.75 -35.10 12.39
CA LYS A 90 13.97 -36.11 13.11
C LYS A 90 12.60 -36.41 12.48
N LYS A 91 12.21 -35.69 11.42
CA LYS A 91 10.92 -35.86 10.76
C LYS A 91 11.07 -36.84 9.59
N THR A 92 10.28 -37.90 9.61
CA THR A 92 10.16 -38.81 8.46
C THR A 92 9.51 -38.06 7.31
N VAL A 93 10.14 -38.12 6.13
CA VAL A 93 9.56 -37.54 4.91
C VAL A 93 8.54 -38.53 4.40
N TYR A 94 7.27 -38.09 4.34
CA TYR A 94 6.22 -38.87 3.73
C TYR A 94 6.53 -39.02 2.23
N THR A 95 6.70 -40.27 1.79
CA THR A 95 7.13 -40.62 0.43
C THR A 95 6.04 -41.35 -0.35
N GLU A 96 4.96 -41.74 0.32
CA GLU A 96 3.80 -42.34 -0.31
C GLU A 96 2.97 -41.24 -0.99
N ASN A 97 2.42 -41.51 -2.17
CA ASN A 97 1.61 -40.55 -2.93
C ASN A 97 0.11 -40.79 -2.70
N GLU A 98 -0.30 -41.17 -1.48
CA GLU A 98 -1.72 -41.43 -1.23
C GLU A 98 -2.52 -40.13 -1.22
N ILE A 99 -3.52 -40.07 -2.10
CA ILE A 99 -4.41 -38.92 -2.21
C ILE A 99 -5.61 -39.15 -1.30
N VAL A 100 -5.55 -38.62 -0.08
CA VAL A 100 -6.69 -38.63 0.85
C VAL A 100 -7.55 -37.40 0.59
N ILE A 101 -8.73 -37.60 -0.02
CA ILE A 101 -9.68 -36.51 -0.24
C ILE A 101 -10.49 -36.30 1.05
N PRO A 102 -10.45 -35.09 1.66
CA PRO A 102 -11.23 -34.82 2.85
C PRO A 102 -12.72 -34.84 2.55
N GLN A 103 -13.54 -35.31 3.50
CA GLN A 103 -15.00 -35.35 3.39
C GLN A 103 -15.59 -33.96 3.08
N ASN A 104 -14.98 -32.90 3.65
CA ASN A 104 -15.39 -31.51 3.46
C ASN A 104 -14.79 -30.85 2.20
N SER A 105 -14.24 -31.62 1.26
CA SER A 105 -13.58 -31.11 0.05
C SER A 105 -14.45 -30.17 -0.78
N LYS A 106 -15.77 -30.38 -0.84
CA LYS A 106 -16.70 -29.48 -1.52
C LYS A 106 -16.74 -28.10 -0.85
N LEU A 107 -16.91 -28.05 0.47
CA LEU A 107 -16.93 -26.80 1.23
C LEU A 107 -15.59 -26.06 1.11
N ILE A 108 -14.48 -26.77 1.33
CA ILE A 108 -13.13 -26.21 1.23
C ILE A 108 -12.91 -25.58 -0.15
N ARG A 109 -13.24 -26.32 -1.22
CA ARG A 109 -13.14 -25.83 -2.59
C ARG A 109 -13.99 -24.59 -2.83
N THR A 110 -15.25 -24.58 -2.38
CA THR A 110 -16.13 -23.39 -2.51
C THR A 110 -15.52 -22.19 -1.79
N VAL A 111 -15.04 -22.36 -0.56
CA VAL A 111 -14.39 -21.28 0.20
C VAL A 111 -13.16 -20.75 -0.53
N PHE A 112 -12.30 -21.62 -1.05
CA PHE A 112 -11.12 -21.19 -1.82
C PHE A 112 -11.51 -20.48 -3.12
N ILE A 113 -12.50 -20.97 -3.86
CA ILE A 113 -13.00 -20.30 -5.08
C ILE A 113 -13.47 -18.88 -4.74
N VAL A 114 -14.32 -18.72 -3.72
CA VAL A 114 -14.80 -17.40 -3.28
C VAL A 114 -13.63 -16.51 -2.83
N TYR A 115 -12.70 -17.06 -2.05
CA TYR A 115 -11.51 -16.34 -1.61
C TYR A 115 -10.66 -15.84 -2.79
N PHE A 116 -10.36 -16.70 -3.77
CA PHE A 116 -9.56 -16.31 -4.94
C PHE A 116 -10.30 -15.31 -5.84
N LEU A 117 -11.62 -15.44 -6.00
CA LEU A 117 -12.43 -14.44 -6.69
C LEU A 117 -12.32 -13.07 -6.00
N ILE A 118 -12.33 -13.02 -4.67
CA ILE A 118 -12.10 -11.78 -3.90
C ILE A 118 -10.66 -11.28 -4.09
N GLN A 119 -9.65 -12.14 -3.99
CA GLN A 119 -8.23 -11.76 -4.15
C GLN A 119 -7.89 -11.25 -5.55
N ILE A 120 -8.63 -11.67 -6.59
CA ILE A 120 -8.50 -11.18 -7.96
C ILE A 120 -9.40 -9.96 -8.20
N GLY A 121 -10.61 -9.95 -7.66
CA GLY A 121 -11.57 -8.86 -7.83
C GLY A 121 -11.13 -7.58 -7.14
N LEU A 122 -10.62 -7.68 -5.91
CA LEU A 122 -10.13 -6.53 -5.15
C LEU A 122 -9.10 -5.70 -5.94
N PRO A 123 -8.04 -6.29 -6.51
CA PRO A 123 -7.05 -5.50 -7.21
C PRO A 123 -7.56 -4.90 -8.51
N LEU A 124 -8.48 -5.57 -9.20
CA LEU A 124 -9.06 -5.09 -10.46
C LEU A 124 -10.16 -4.04 -10.28
N ARG A 125 -10.79 -3.95 -9.09
CA ARG A 125 -11.93 -3.05 -8.85
C ARG A 125 -11.67 -1.58 -9.19
N HIS A 126 -10.41 -1.14 -9.10
CA HIS A 126 -10.05 0.24 -9.38
C HIS A 126 -10.28 0.65 -10.84
N TRP A 127 -10.38 -0.31 -11.77
CA TRP A 127 -10.76 -0.04 -13.16
C TRP A 127 -12.24 0.32 -13.32
N ALA A 128 -13.09 -0.07 -12.37
CA ALA A 128 -14.51 0.29 -12.35
C ALA A 128 -14.78 1.63 -11.64
N ILE A 129 -13.78 2.17 -10.93
CA ILE A 129 -13.88 3.45 -10.23
C ILE A 129 -13.26 4.53 -11.12
N PRO A 130 -13.98 5.62 -11.43
CA PRO A 130 -13.44 6.70 -12.24
C PRO A 130 -12.31 7.45 -11.52
N GLY A 131 -11.38 8.00 -12.29
CA GLY A 131 -10.27 8.83 -11.78
C GLY A 131 -8.92 8.15 -11.72
N ASP A 132 -7.89 8.93 -11.37
CA ASP A 132 -6.55 8.41 -11.12
C ASP A 132 -6.44 7.89 -9.67
N VAL A 133 -6.33 6.58 -9.53
CA VAL A 133 -6.17 5.84 -8.25
C VAL A 133 -4.98 6.33 -7.43
N LEU A 134 -3.90 6.79 -8.07
CA LEU A 134 -2.74 7.32 -7.35
C LEU A 134 -3.08 8.66 -6.65
N LEU A 135 -4.05 9.39 -7.18
CA LEU A 135 -4.50 10.67 -6.63
C LEU A 135 -5.70 10.49 -5.70
N THR A 136 -6.78 9.86 -6.16
CA THR A 136 -8.04 9.71 -5.40
C THR A 136 -7.94 8.67 -4.29
N GLU A 137 -6.96 7.77 -4.30
CA GLU A 137 -6.83 6.62 -3.38
C GLU A 137 -7.99 5.62 -3.43
N GLU A 138 -9.03 5.88 -4.22
CA GLU A 138 -10.19 5.00 -4.32
C GLU A 138 -9.78 3.73 -5.05
N GLY A 139 -10.05 2.59 -4.43
CA GLY A 139 -9.57 1.31 -4.94
C GLY A 139 -8.07 1.07 -4.76
N HIS A 140 -7.27 2.02 -4.25
CA HIS A 140 -5.81 1.85 -4.15
C HIS A 140 -5.42 0.70 -3.22
N ARG A 141 -6.05 0.58 -2.04
CA ARG A 141 -5.71 -0.49 -1.10
C ARG A 141 -6.02 -1.85 -1.74
N MET A 142 -5.08 -2.78 -1.68
CA MET A 142 -5.20 -4.11 -2.29
C MET A 142 -5.28 -4.07 -3.84
N SER A 143 -4.77 -3.03 -4.50
CA SER A 143 -4.71 -2.91 -5.99
C SER A 143 -3.49 -3.54 -6.67
N TRP A 144 -2.63 -4.24 -5.93
CA TRP A 144 -1.30 -4.68 -6.40
C TRP A 144 -0.39 -3.54 -6.90
N ARG A 145 -0.66 -2.29 -6.48
CA ARG A 145 0.10 -1.08 -6.86
C ARG A 145 1.10 -0.68 -5.77
N MET A 146 2.13 -1.50 -5.55
CA MET A 146 3.15 -1.20 -4.54
C MET A 146 4.09 -0.08 -5.00
N MET A 147 4.43 0.85 -4.09
CA MET A 147 5.44 1.92 -4.28
C MET A 147 5.30 2.79 -5.54
N LEU A 148 4.11 2.90 -6.14
CA LEU A 148 3.91 3.72 -7.35
C LEU A 148 3.81 5.24 -7.07
N ARG A 149 3.71 5.66 -5.80
CA ARG A 149 3.54 7.07 -5.48
C ARG A 149 4.19 7.55 -4.19
N THR A 150 4.53 8.83 -4.20
CA THR A 150 4.77 9.68 -3.02
C THR A 150 3.77 10.83 -3.04
N LYS A 151 3.08 11.08 -1.92
CA LYS A 151 2.11 12.17 -1.79
C LYS A 151 2.51 13.15 -0.70
N LYS A 152 2.23 14.43 -0.93
CA LYS A 152 2.41 15.53 0.04
C LYS A 152 1.25 16.48 -0.14
N GLY A 153 0.78 17.10 0.95
CA GLY A 153 -0.39 17.95 0.91
C GLY A 153 -0.49 18.85 2.12
N ALA A 154 -1.39 19.81 2.05
CA ALA A 154 -1.79 20.66 3.16
C ALA A 154 -3.32 20.70 3.21
N ILE A 155 -3.88 20.73 4.43
CA ILE A 155 -5.33 20.74 4.63
C ILE A 155 -5.70 21.53 5.87
N GLN A 156 -6.80 22.27 5.78
CA GLN A 156 -7.49 22.95 6.87
C GLN A 156 -8.98 22.64 6.80
N TYR A 157 -9.65 22.69 7.95
CA TYR A 157 -11.08 22.48 8.05
C TYR A 157 -11.79 23.78 8.33
N LYS A 158 -12.82 24.07 7.57
CA LYS A 158 -13.75 25.18 7.79
C LYS A 158 -15.01 24.61 8.43
N VAL A 159 -15.36 25.11 9.61
CA VAL A 159 -16.52 24.65 10.38
C VAL A 159 -17.54 25.78 10.42
N LEU A 160 -18.79 25.44 10.10
CA LEU A 160 -19.94 26.33 10.15
C LEU A 160 -20.92 25.82 11.20
N ASN A 161 -21.18 26.62 12.23
CA ASN A 161 -22.22 26.32 13.20
C ASN A 161 -23.60 26.66 12.62
N LYS A 162 -24.49 25.68 12.54
CA LYS A 162 -25.81 25.85 11.90
C LYS A 162 -26.78 26.70 12.71
N LYS A 163 -26.59 26.81 14.02
CA LYS A 163 -27.45 27.59 14.92
C LYS A 163 -27.04 29.06 14.94
N THR A 164 -25.74 29.34 15.02
CA THR A 164 -25.22 30.70 15.18
C THR A 164 -24.76 31.34 13.88
N GLY A 165 -24.53 30.55 12.82
CA GLY A 165 -23.89 31.02 11.59
C GLY A 165 -22.40 31.32 11.75
N ALA A 166 -21.81 31.05 12.92
CA ALA A 166 -20.40 31.32 13.17
C ALA A 166 -19.52 30.39 12.34
N LEU A 167 -18.46 30.98 11.76
CA LEU A 167 -17.50 30.30 10.89
C LEU A 167 -16.12 30.41 11.52
N TYR A 168 -15.45 29.26 11.66
CA TYR A 168 -14.08 29.21 12.16
C TYR A 168 -13.29 28.10 11.48
N PHE A 169 -11.97 28.18 11.61
CA PHE A 169 -11.04 27.22 11.01
C PHE A 169 -10.41 26.34 12.07
N ILE A 170 -10.23 25.06 11.75
CA ILE A 170 -9.50 24.09 12.57
C ILE A 170 -8.29 23.62 11.78
N ASN A 171 -7.10 23.79 12.37
CA ASN A 171 -5.88 23.21 11.85
C ASN A 171 -5.68 21.80 12.46
N PRO A 172 -5.57 20.74 11.64
CA PRO A 172 -5.35 19.41 12.17
C PRO A 172 -4.08 19.26 12.99
N SER A 173 -3.05 20.05 12.70
CA SER A 173 -1.77 20.05 13.43
C SER A 173 -1.90 20.40 14.91
N ASP A 174 -2.99 21.07 15.32
CA ASP A 174 -3.22 21.46 16.71
C ASP A 174 -3.66 20.26 17.57
N SER A 175 -4.18 19.19 16.95
CA SER A 175 -4.77 18.03 17.66
C SER A 175 -4.19 16.68 17.25
N LEU A 176 -3.35 16.66 16.22
CA LEU A 176 -2.76 15.45 15.66
C LEU A 176 -1.24 15.51 15.72
N THR A 177 -0.60 14.34 15.82
CA THR A 177 0.84 14.26 15.62
C THR A 177 1.22 14.66 14.19
N VAL A 178 2.45 15.14 13.97
CA VAL A 178 2.96 15.50 12.64
C VAL A 178 2.75 14.38 11.62
N LYS A 179 2.95 13.11 12.01
CA LYS A 179 2.74 11.96 11.13
C LYS A 179 1.26 11.81 10.72
N GLN A 180 0.34 11.99 11.66
CA GLN A 180 -1.09 11.91 11.39
C GLN A 180 -1.58 13.08 10.54
N ALA A 181 -1.13 14.32 10.81
CA ALA A 181 -1.47 15.50 10.02
C ALA A 181 -0.99 15.37 8.56
N ASN A 182 0.25 14.90 8.35
CA ASN A 182 0.77 14.64 7.00
C ASN A 182 0.00 13.53 6.27
N ALA A 183 -0.41 12.48 6.99
CA ALA A 183 -1.22 11.41 6.43
C ALA A 183 -2.65 11.89 6.10
N LEU A 184 -3.23 12.76 6.94
CA LEU A 184 -4.54 13.34 6.77
C LEU A 184 -4.61 14.16 5.48
N ALA A 185 -3.63 15.03 5.24
CA ALA A 185 -3.62 15.91 4.06
C ALA A 185 -3.52 15.19 2.71
N THR A 186 -3.29 13.87 2.69
CA THR A 186 -3.05 13.10 1.46
C THR A 186 -4.05 11.98 1.20
N LYS A 187 -4.88 11.62 2.20
CA LYS A 187 -5.76 10.43 2.15
C LYS A 187 -7.22 10.79 2.37
N PRO A 188 -8.11 10.63 1.38
CA PRO A 188 -9.53 10.93 1.50
C PRO A 188 -10.25 10.27 2.68
N ASP A 189 -9.92 9.02 2.99
CA ASP A 189 -10.55 8.32 4.11
C ASP A 189 -10.20 8.96 5.45
N PHE A 190 -8.97 9.46 5.60
CA PHE A 190 -8.56 10.17 6.80
C PHE A 190 -9.26 11.54 6.84
N ILE A 191 -9.36 12.23 5.70
CA ILE A 191 -9.99 13.54 5.60
C ILE A 191 -11.44 13.47 6.07
N TRP A 192 -12.18 12.49 5.55
CA TRP A 192 -13.56 12.24 5.95
C TRP A 192 -13.67 11.80 7.42
N GLN A 193 -12.82 10.87 7.88
CA GLN A 193 -12.82 10.43 9.29
C GLN A 193 -12.58 11.59 10.27
N PHE A 194 -11.69 12.51 9.93
CA PHE A 194 -11.43 13.68 10.79
C PHE A 194 -12.60 14.66 10.79
N ALA A 195 -13.30 14.85 9.66
CA ALA A 195 -14.53 15.64 9.62
C ALA A 195 -15.61 15.03 10.53
N GLN A 196 -15.78 13.70 10.50
CA GLN A 196 -16.70 12.99 11.39
C GLN A 196 -16.30 13.13 12.87
N ARG A 197 -14.99 13.11 13.17
CA ARG A 197 -14.47 13.37 14.53
C ARG A 197 -14.77 14.79 15.00
N ILE A 198 -14.59 15.81 14.14
CA ILE A 198 -14.94 17.21 14.44
C ILE A 198 -16.44 17.29 14.77
N LYS A 199 -17.31 16.74 13.90
CA LYS A 199 -18.76 16.72 14.09
C LYS A 199 -19.13 16.11 15.45
N LYS A 200 -18.59 14.93 15.76
CA LYS A 200 -18.85 14.23 17.03
C LYS A 200 -18.46 15.07 18.25
N ASN A 201 -17.24 15.62 18.24
CA ASN A 201 -16.72 16.41 19.36
C ASN A 201 -17.54 17.68 19.63
N LEU A 202 -18.08 18.31 18.59
CA LEU A 202 -18.89 19.52 18.70
C LEU A 202 -20.35 19.20 19.06
N GLN A 203 -20.87 18.09 18.55
CA GLN A 203 -22.19 17.58 18.94
C GLN A 203 -22.24 17.22 20.43
N GLU A 204 -21.18 16.65 20.99
CA GLU A 204 -21.04 16.43 22.45
C GLU A 204 -21.08 17.73 23.26
N LYS A 205 -20.76 18.87 22.65
CA LYS A 205 -20.86 20.22 23.24
C LYS A 205 -22.20 20.91 22.94
N GLY A 206 -23.13 20.24 22.27
CA GLY A 206 -24.45 20.78 21.92
C GLY A 206 -24.50 21.62 20.63
N GLU A 207 -23.42 21.64 19.86
CA GLU A 207 -23.31 22.33 18.58
C GLU A 207 -23.61 21.40 17.40
N ASP A 208 -24.49 21.83 16.48
CA ASP A 208 -24.67 21.16 15.20
C ASP A 208 -23.91 21.95 14.13
N VAL A 209 -23.02 21.27 13.42
CA VAL A 209 -22.05 21.88 12.52
C VAL A 209 -22.00 21.20 11.16
N SER A 210 -21.67 22.00 10.14
CA SER A 210 -21.22 21.53 8.84
C SER A 210 -19.70 21.70 8.74
N VAL A 211 -19.02 20.73 8.15
CA VAL A 211 -17.56 20.65 8.13
C VAL A 211 -17.08 20.50 6.70
N PHE A 212 -16.32 21.48 6.25
CA PHE A 212 -15.73 21.55 4.91
C PHE A 212 -14.22 21.37 5.01
N ALA A 213 -13.62 20.72 4.02
CA ALA A 213 -12.18 20.54 3.96
C ALA A 213 -11.59 21.35 2.80
N ILE A 214 -10.56 22.14 3.09
CA ILE A 214 -9.86 22.97 2.12
C ILE A 214 -8.42 22.52 2.11
N GLY A 215 -7.96 22.01 0.98
CA GLY A 215 -6.61 21.50 0.88
C GLY A 215 -6.22 21.13 -0.53
N SER A 216 -4.91 20.97 -0.71
CA SER A 216 -4.31 20.58 -1.97
C SER A 216 -3.29 19.47 -1.76
N VAL A 217 -3.14 18.63 -2.78
CA VAL A 217 -2.26 17.47 -2.75
C VAL A 217 -1.40 17.44 -4.01
N SER A 218 -0.15 17.03 -3.84
CA SER A 218 0.80 16.75 -4.90
C SER A 218 1.15 15.26 -4.86
N THR A 219 1.17 14.64 -6.03
CA THR A 219 1.56 13.24 -6.23
C THR A 219 2.79 13.17 -7.13
N ASN A 220 3.84 12.46 -6.72
CA ASN A 220 5.07 12.26 -7.50
C ASN A 220 5.72 13.57 -8.00
N ASN A 221 5.74 14.60 -7.16
CA ASN A 221 6.26 15.95 -7.50
C ASN A 221 5.51 16.68 -8.62
N LYS A 222 4.32 16.22 -9.02
CA LYS A 222 3.42 17.01 -9.87
C LYS A 222 2.89 18.26 -9.16
N PRO A 223 2.35 19.26 -9.88
CA PRO A 223 1.70 20.41 -9.29
C PRO A 223 0.63 20.03 -8.26
N TYR A 224 0.36 20.96 -7.33
CA TYR A 224 -0.69 20.78 -6.33
C TYR A 224 -2.07 20.92 -6.97
N VAL A 225 -2.94 19.96 -6.68
CA VAL A 225 -4.34 19.96 -7.13
C VAL A 225 -5.28 19.87 -5.95
N THR A 226 -6.46 20.46 -6.08
CA THR A 226 -7.54 20.34 -5.09
C THR A 226 -8.15 18.94 -5.20
N LEU A 227 -8.13 18.19 -4.10
CA LEU A 227 -8.64 16.81 -4.07
C LEU A 227 -10.10 16.73 -3.63
N ILE A 228 -10.51 17.62 -2.72
CA ILE A 228 -11.83 17.62 -2.07
C ILE A 228 -12.61 18.83 -2.56
N ASN A 229 -13.89 18.65 -2.86
CA ASN A 229 -14.78 19.77 -3.13
C ASN A 229 -14.87 20.66 -1.87
N PRO A 230 -14.40 21.94 -1.92
CA PRO A 230 -14.42 22.84 -0.77
C PRO A 230 -15.82 23.17 -0.25
N ASP A 231 -16.84 22.96 -1.08
CA ASP A 231 -18.24 23.26 -0.76
C ASP A 231 -19.02 22.01 -0.29
N ALA A 232 -18.38 20.84 -0.25
CA ALA A 232 -19.00 19.61 0.23
C ALA A 232 -18.97 19.52 1.76
N ASP A 233 -20.14 19.33 2.38
CA ASP A 233 -20.25 19.12 3.83
C ASP A 233 -19.89 17.67 4.19
N LEU A 234 -18.61 17.43 4.44
CA LEU A 234 -18.07 16.11 4.79
C LEU A 234 -18.66 15.53 6.09
N ALA A 235 -19.21 16.37 6.98
CA ALA A 235 -19.87 15.91 8.19
C ALA A 235 -21.23 15.24 7.89
N SER A 236 -21.86 15.58 6.77
CA SER A 236 -23.14 15.03 6.32
C SER A 236 -22.98 13.91 5.28
N GLU A 237 -21.85 13.89 4.57
CA GLU A 237 -21.54 12.87 3.56
C GLU A 237 -21.26 11.48 4.14
N LYS A 238 -21.68 10.44 3.40
CA LYS A 238 -21.40 9.03 3.72
C LYS A 238 -20.20 8.53 2.93
N TRP A 239 -19.36 7.74 3.58
CA TRP A 239 -18.23 7.08 2.92
C TRP A 239 -18.69 5.95 1.99
N GLN A 240 -18.34 6.05 0.71
CA GLN A 240 -18.53 4.98 -0.26
C GLN A 240 -17.26 4.11 -0.33
N PHE A 241 -17.37 2.85 0.10
CA PHE A 241 -16.21 1.93 0.18
C PHE A 241 -15.82 1.34 -1.17
N PHE A 242 -16.81 1.05 -2.01
CA PHE A 242 -16.63 0.32 -3.27
C PHE A 242 -16.77 1.20 -4.52
N TRP A 243 -17.26 2.43 -4.34
CA TRP A 243 -17.61 3.35 -5.42
C TRP A 243 -16.99 4.72 -5.19
N HIS A 244 -17.02 5.53 -6.23
CA HIS A 244 -16.55 6.90 -6.19
C HIS A 244 -17.37 7.75 -5.20
N ASN A 245 -16.67 8.55 -4.41
CA ASN A 245 -17.26 9.54 -3.51
C ASN A 245 -17.45 10.87 -4.25
N SER A 246 -18.68 11.37 -4.31
CA SER A 246 -19.04 12.60 -5.05
C SER A 246 -18.31 13.87 -4.61
N TRP A 247 -17.84 13.90 -3.36
CA TRP A 247 -17.08 15.02 -2.79
C TRP A 247 -15.59 14.97 -3.15
N LEU A 248 -15.11 13.90 -3.79
CA LEU A 248 -13.78 13.84 -4.39
C LEU A 248 -13.79 14.41 -5.80
N ILE A 249 -12.91 15.36 -6.04
CA ILE A 249 -12.74 15.94 -7.37
C ILE A 249 -11.94 14.95 -8.23
N LEU A 250 -12.41 14.76 -9.45
CA LEU A 250 -11.70 14.03 -10.49
C LEU A 250 -10.99 15.05 -11.40
N PRO A 251 -9.74 15.46 -11.09
CA PRO A 251 -9.01 16.33 -11.99
C PRO A 251 -8.77 15.61 -13.32
N ASN A 252 -8.74 16.38 -14.39
CA ASN A 252 -8.53 15.82 -15.72
C ASN A 252 -7.15 15.16 -15.78
N ARG A 253 -7.08 14.02 -16.47
CA ARG A 253 -5.86 13.21 -16.60
C ARG A 253 -4.70 13.94 -17.33
N ALA A 254 -4.98 15.12 -17.88
CA ALA A 254 -4.08 15.94 -18.68
C ALA A 254 -3.34 17.04 -17.89
N ASP A 255 -3.60 17.17 -16.58
CA ASP A 255 -3.05 18.22 -15.72
C ASP A 255 -1.88 17.69 -14.84
#